data_AF-A0A380YIM8-F1
#
_entry.id   AF-A0A380YIM8-F1
#
_cell.length_a   1.000
_cell.length_b   1.000
_cell.length_c   1.000
_cell.angle_alpha   90.00
_cell.angle_beta   90.00
_cell.angle_gamma   90.00
#
_symmetry.space_group_name_H-M   'P 1'
#
loop_
_entity.id
_entity.type
_entity.pdbx_description
1 polymer ?
#
loop_
_entity_poly.entity_id
_entity_poly.type
_entity_poly.pdbx_seq_one_letter_code
_entity_poly.pdbx_strand_id
1 'polypeptide(L)'
;MPLCLFMIRWHFPIFTDKINNMEYQIIPIESIKRIETWLTTETGFSRSMLHCELDYISDVYLLPKKFAEVQDLYLSIRKEEQNIPYPNRGTDEDIYEFCMTVGKNLILESGSYQAEYIETLWNTYNTNEDETCIQQDQDIFYGILLIVCIYHKYKQTCGYFDFGDYIADPVQLQYTYSVRPDMLRLYKMFHEKKKTKHDTVTIEYNKQKIELANDDNWFLQMITPYLDKYLGVSSLEEVETELEKDYPSIGKRGRKRENAILDTVTLSVYNLLRHSSFAIKGKGLTDNEGNFILELLKYLGLLDEDSPKNDILNLRATIRNLQKYEVRPNWWNIPICKTSPNNPVEHLKSYW
;
A
#
# COMPACT_ATOMS: atom_id res chain seq x y z
N MET A 1 8.34 33.60 10.25
CA MET A 1 9.64 33.06 9.79
C MET A 1 10.34 32.42 10.98
N PRO A 2 10.41 31.09 10.99
CA PRO A 2 11.70 30.38 11.10
C PRO A 2 11.78 29.29 10.00
N LEU A 3 12.79 29.23 9.14
CA LEU A 3 14.16 28.71 9.33
C LEU A 3 14.21 27.23 9.76
N CYS A 4 14.50 26.39 8.75
CA CYS A 4 15.27 25.14 8.83
C CYS A 4 14.77 24.04 9.77
N LEU A 5 13.84 23.22 9.29
CA LEU A 5 13.98 21.77 9.48
C LEU A 5 14.73 21.22 8.27
N PHE A 6 16.00 20.92 8.48
CA PHE A 6 16.75 19.96 7.68
C PHE A 6 16.05 18.61 7.82
N MET A 7 15.02 18.36 7.00
CA MET A 7 14.65 16.99 6.67
C MET A 7 15.81 16.43 5.86
N ILE A 8 16.32 15.31 6.33
CA ILE A 8 17.40 14.54 5.73
C ILE A 8 16.95 14.20 4.31
N ARG A 9 17.35 15.05 3.36
CA ARG A 9 17.32 14.79 1.93
C ARG A 9 18.17 13.55 1.74
N TRP A 10 17.51 12.41 1.51
CA TRP A 10 18.15 11.27 0.89
C TRP A 10 18.81 11.79 -0.38
N HIS A 11 20.13 11.97 -0.30
CA HIS A 11 20.95 12.20 -1.46
C HIS A 11 20.78 10.94 -2.30
N PHE A 12 20.08 11.02 -3.42
CA PHE A 12 20.26 10.07 -4.50
C PHE A 12 21.77 10.07 -4.83
N PRO A 13 22.49 8.96 -4.62
CA PRO A 13 23.84 8.85 -5.12
C PRO A 13 23.71 8.58 -6.61
N ILE A 14 23.82 9.64 -7.41
CA ILE A 14 24.25 9.49 -8.80
C ILE A 14 25.68 8.94 -8.71
N PHE A 15 25.80 7.65 -9.06
CA PHE A 15 27.02 6.91 -9.37
C PHE A 15 28.22 7.17 -8.45
N THR A 16 28.39 6.35 -7.42
CA THR A 16 29.70 5.80 -7.04
C THR A 16 29.55 4.69 -6.01
N ASP A 17 30.27 3.59 -6.28
CA ASP A 17 30.61 2.47 -5.40
C ASP A 17 29.60 1.34 -5.17
N LYS A 18 29.86 0.26 -5.93
CA LYS A 18 29.64 -1.16 -5.64
C LYS A 18 29.03 -1.47 -4.26
N ILE A 19 27.70 -1.58 -4.23
CA ILE A 19 26.89 -2.65 -3.62
C ILE A 19 25.46 -2.49 -4.20
N ASN A 20 24.89 -3.61 -4.68
CA ASN A 20 23.50 -3.85 -5.11
C ASN A 20 23.11 -3.63 -6.59
N ASN A 21 22.62 -4.72 -7.21
CA ASN A 21 21.86 -4.75 -8.47
C ASN A 21 20.54 -3.97 -8.29
N MET A 22 20.60 -2.63 -8.29
CA MET A 22 19.40 -1.79 -8.29
C MET A 22 19.11 -1.35 -9.71
N GLU A 23 17.98 -1.84 -10.23
CA GLU A 23 17.46 -1.49 -11.55
C GLU A 23 16.48 -0.32 -11.44
N TYR A 24 16.50 0.56 -12.43
CA TYR A 24 15.55 1.66 -12.56
C TYR A 24 14.74 1.51 -13.85
N GLN A 25 13.43 1.69 -13.74
CA GLN A 25 12.52 1.72 -14.88
C GLN A 25 12.29 3.16 -15.30
N ILE A 26 12.48 3.43 -16.60
CA ILE A 26 12.15 4.71 -17.21
C ILE A 26 10.79 4.55 -17.89
N ILE A 27 9.76 5.16 -17.30
CA ILE A 27 8.38 5.03 -17.75
C ILE A 27 7.92 6.37 -18.32
N PRO A 28 7.57 6.46 -19.62
CA PRO A 28 7.09 7.70 -20.22
C PRO A 28 5.79 8.19 -19.56
N ILE A 29 5.76 9.44 -19.13
CA ILE A 29 4.59 10.06 -18.50
C ILE A 29 3.41 10.10 -19.47
N GLU A 30 3.67 10.32 -20.75
CA GLU A 30 2.63 10.30 -21.78
C GLU A 30 1.95 8.94 -21.92
N SER A 31 2.67 7.84 -21.71
CA SER A 31 2.06 6.49 -21.65
C SER A 31 1.17 6.37 -20.44
N ILE A 32 1.63 6.80 -19.26
CA ILE A 32 0.83 6.79 -18.03
C ILE A 32 -0.44 7.62 -18.19
N LYS A 33 -0.38 8.83 -18.75
CA LYS A 33 -1.56 9.68 -18.99
C LYS A 33 -2.60 8.98 -19.86
N ARG A 34 -2.19 8.28 -20.92
CA ARG A 34 -3.12 7.57 -21.82
C ARG A 34 -3.87 6.44 -21.13
N ILE A 35 -3.27 5.78 -20.15
CA ILE A 35 -3.87 4.65 -19.42
C ILE A 35 -4.24 4.98 -17.97
N GLU A 36 -4.17 6.24 -17.56
CA GLU A 36 -4.33 6.67 -16.16
C GLU A 36 -5.69 6.29 -15.58
N THR A 37 -6.74 6.38 -16.39
CA THR A 37 -8.09 5.96 -15.99
C THR A 37 -8.12 4.46 -15.67
N TRP A 38 -7.44 3.61 -16.45
CA TRP A 38 -7.37 2.17 -16.18
C TRP A 38 -6.50 1.88 -14.96
N LEU A 39 -5.36 2.56 -14.82
CA LEU A 39 -4.50 2.43 -13.65
C LEU A 39 -5.28 2.74 -12.36
N THR A 40 -5.93 3.89 -12.29
CA THR A 40 -6.66 4.34 -11.09
C THR A 40 -7.87 3.47 -10.77
N THR A 41 -8.68 3.12 -11.78
CA THR A 41 -9.95 2.42 -11.55
C THR A 41 -9.79 0.90 -11.41
N GLU A 42 -8.76 0.31 -12.01
CA GLU A 42 -8.65 -1.15 -12.14
C GLU A 42 -7.44 -1.76 -11.44
N THR A 43 -6.42 -0.96 -11.11
CA THR A 43 -5.20 -1.44 -10.44
C THR A 43 -5.04 -0.92 -9.01
N GLY A 44 -5.93 -0.03 -8.57
CA GLY A 44 -5.81 0.62 -7.26
C GLY A 44 -4.62 1.59 -7.15
N PHE A 45 -4.02 1.95 -8.29
CA PHE A 45 -2.96 2.94 -8.38
C PHE A 45 -3.44 4.31 -7.88
N SER A 46 -2.56 5.02 -7.17
CA SER A 46 -2.73 6.43 -6.84
C SER A 46 -1.40 7.16 -7.08
N ARG A 47 -1.47 8.37 -7.63
CA ARG A 47 -0.30 9.25 -7.84
C ARG A 47 0.51 9.45 -6.56
N SER A 48 -0.14 9.48 -5.40
CA SER A 48 0.51 9.59 -4.09
C SER A 48 1.49 8.44 -3.79
N MET A 49 1.33 7.26 -4.38
CA MET A 49 2.32 6.18 -4.27
C MET A 49 3.69 6.56 -4.86
N LEU A 50 3.71 7.59 -5.72
CA LEU A 50 4.87 8.13 -6.43
C LEU A 50 5.25 9.53 -5.94
N HIS A 51 4.89 9.90 -4.71
CA HIS A 51 5.04 11.27 -4.20
C HIS A 51 6.48 11.77 -4.34
N CYS A 52 7.48 11.02 -3.88
CA CYS A 52 8.87 11.42 -4.00
C CYS A 52 9.36 11.52 -5.46
N GLU A 53 8.90 10.64 -6.34
CA GLU A 53 9.32 10.65 -7.75
C GLU A 53 8.69 11.81 -8.53
N LEU A 54 7.45 12.18 -8.21
CA LEU A 54 6.80 13.38 -8.74
C LEU A 54 7.43 14.66 -8.17
N ASP A 55 7.73 14.70 -6.87
CA ASP A 55 8.45 15.82 -6.25
C ASP A 55 9.84 16.02 -6.86
N TYR A 56 10.52 14.94 -7.23
CA TYR A 56 11.80 15.04 -7.91
C TYR A 56 11.67 15.73 -9.28
N ILE A 57 10.61 15.44 -10.06
CA ILE A 57 10.32 16.16 -11.31
C ILE A 57 10.13 17.66 -11.04
N SER A 58 9.41 18.01 -9.97
CA SER A 58 9.27 19.41 -9.55
C SER A 58 10.61 20.06 -9.21
N ASP A 59 11.47 19.36 -8.46
CA ASP A 59 12.81 19.83 -8.11
C ASP A 59 13.67 20.08 -9.36
N VAL A 60 13.65 19.15 -10.33
CA VAL A 60 14.38 19.29 -11.61
C VAL A 60 13.87 20.49 -12.40
N TYR A 61 12.56 20.72 -12.46
CA TYR A 61 11.95 21.86 -13.13
C TYR A 61 12.25 23.20 -12.44
N LEU A 62 12.13 23.25 -11.11
CA LEU A 62 12.24 24.48 -10.33
C LEU A 62 13.68 24.96 -10.19
N LEU A 63 14.64 24.02 -10.19
CA LEU A 63 16.07 24.24 -9.94
C LEU A 63 16.94 23.83 -11.15
N PRO A 64 16.73 24.41 -12.34
CA PRO A 64 17.34 23.92 -13.58
C PRO A 64 18.87 23.95 -13.57
N LYS A 65 19.47 24.95 -12.91
CA LYS A 65 20.94 25.03 -12.76
C LYS A 65 21.52 23.89 -11.91
N LYS A 66 20.76 23.38 -10.94
CA LYS A 66 21.20 22.30 -10.04
C LYS A 66 21.12 20.94 -10.73
N PHE A 67 20.15 20.76 -11.62
CA PHE A 67 19.83 19.48 -12.26
C PHE A 67 20.05 19.50 -13.78
N ALA A 68 20.98 20.35 -14.26
CA ALA A 68 21.19 20.59 -15.69
C ALA A 68 21.41 19.31 -16.52
N GLU A 69 22.11 18.33 -15.95
CA GLU A 69 22.49 17.08 -16.64
C GLU A 69 21.33 16.10 -16.84
N VAL A 70 20.27 16.20 -16.02
CA VAL A 70 19.15 15.25 -16.02
C VAL A 70 17.85 15.84 -16.56
N GLN A 71 17.83 17.13 -16.93
CA GLN A 71 16.61 17.79 -17.41
C GLN A 71 16.01 17.07 -18.63
N ASP A 72 16.83 16.65 -19.59
CA ASP A 72 16.36 15.95 -20.80
C ASP A 72 15.72 14.58 -20.53
N LEU A 73 16.08 13.98 -19.41
CA LEU A 73 15.56 12.70 -18.99
C LEU A 73 14.21 12.87 -18.29
N TYR A 74 14.05 13.91 -17.46
CA TYR A 74 12.86 14.09 -16.63
C TYR A 74 11.81 15.06 -17.19
N LEU A 75 12.19 16.04 -18.01
CA LEU A 75 11.32 17.13 -18.44
C LEU A 75 11.00 17.04 -19.93
N SER A 76 9.72 17.22 -20.25
CA SER A 76 9.24 17.43 -21.62
C SER A 76 9.19 18.92 -21.95
N ILE A 77 9.06 19.75 -20.91
CA ILE A 77 9.02 21.21 -20.99
C ILE A 77 10.03 21.75 -19.98
N ARG A 78 11.07 22.46 -20.45
CA ARG A 78 12.01 23.12 -19.55
C ARG A 78 11.48 24.47 -19.10
N LYS A 79 11.86 24.89 -17.88
CA LYS A 79 11.42 26.17 -17.32
C LYS A 79 11.87 27.37 -18.15
N GLU A 80 13.05 27.28 -18.77
CA GLU A 80 13.59 28.29 -19.67
C GLU A 80 12.81 28.40 -20.99
N GLU A 81 12.19 27.30 -21.44
CA GLU A 81 11.39 27.24 -22.67
C GLU A 81 9.99 27.77 -22.41
N GLN A 82 9.36 27.29 -21.32
CA GLN A 82 8.04 27.72 -20.91
C GLN A 82 7.94 27.69 -19.37
N ASN A 83 7.71 28.87 -18.78
CA ASN A 83 7.59 29.04 -17.33
C ASN A 83 6.16 28.75 -16.86
N ILE A 84 5.83 27.47 -16.73
CA ILE A 84 4.60 26.96 -16.11
C ILE A 84 4.63 27.28 -14.60
N PRO A 85 3.62 28.00 -14.07
CA PRO A 85 3.58 28.33 -12.64
C PRO A 85 3.48 27.08 -11.76
N TYR A 86 4.34 26.99 -10.76
CA TYR A 86 4.29 25.93 -9.76
C TYR A 86 3.19 26.22 -8.71
N PRO A 87 2.34 25.22 -8.37
CA PRO A 87 1.20 25.38 -7.46
C PRO A 87 1.63 25.44 -5.99
N ASN A 88 2.38 26.48 -5.58
CA ASN A 88 2.90 26.66 -4.22
C ASN A 88 1.84 26.66 -3.08
N ARG A 89 0.56 26.83 -3.42
CA ARG A 89 -0.58 26.79 -2.48
C ARG A 89 -1.65 25.80 -2.93
N GLY A 90 -1.31 24.92 -3.88
CA GLY A 90 -2.19 23.87 -4.35
C GLY A 90 -2.20 22.68 -3.39
N THR A 91 -3.12 21.77 -3.67
CA THR A 91 -3.18 20.42 -3.10
C THR A 91 -2.07 19.55 -3.68
N ASP A 92 -1.81 18.38 -3.07
CA ASP A 92 -0.91 17.38 -3.64
C ASP A 92 -1.31 17.01 -5.08
N GLU A 93 -2.62 16.96 -5.36
CA GLU A 93 -3.11 16.67 -6.71
C GLU A 93 -2.75 17.78 -7.71
N ASP A 94 -2.78 19.04 -7.29
CA ASP A 94 -2.33 20.16 -8.14
C ASP A 94 -0.83 20.03 -8.44
N ILE A 95 -0.03 19.62 -7.44
CA ILE A 95 1.40 19.36 -7.60
C ILE A 95 1.63 18.18 -8.55
N TYR A 96 0.90 17.07 -8.39
CA TYR A 96 1.03 15.92 -9.27
C TYR A 96 0.62 16.25 -10.70
N GLU A 97 -0.46 17.01 -10.90
CA GLU A 97 -0.88 17.44 -12.22
C GLU A 97 0.17 18.36 -12.87
N PHE A 98 0.80 19.23 -12.08
CA PHE A 98 1.95 20.01 -12.53
C PHE A 98 3.10 19.11 -12.98
N CYS A 99 3.50 18.11 -12.18
CA CYS A 99 4.57 17.17 -12.53
C CYS A 99 4.27 16.36 -13.78
N MET A 100 3.02 15.90 -13.93
CA MET A 100 2.56 15.20 -15.12
C MET A 100 2.57 16.11 -16.34
N THR A 101 2.34 17.42 -16.17
CA THR A 101 2.38 18.40 -17.27
C THR A 101 3.79 18.67 -17.78
N VAL A 102 4.75 18.94 -16.88
CA VAL A 102 6.13 19.31 -17.27
C VAL A 102 7.04 18.10 -17.49
N GLY A 103 6.67 16.96 -16.93
CA GLY A 103 7.48 15.75 -16.93
C GLY A 103 7.47 15.01 -18.26
N LYS A 104 8.54 14.25 -18.49
CA LYS A 104 8.75 13.36 -19.64
C LYS A 104 8.73 11.90 -19.22
N ASN A 105 9.51 11.55 -18.18
CA ASN A 105 9.62 10.20 -17.68
C ASN A 105 9.49 10.18 -16.15
N LEU A 106 8.86 9.14 -15.64
CA LEU A 106 9.00 8.68 -14.26
C LEU A 106 10.18 7.72 -14.20
N ILE A 107 11.07 7.93 -13.24
CA ILE A 107 12.18 7.01 -12.98
C ILE A 107 11.93 6.35 -11.65
N LEU A 108 11.67 5.05 -11.68
CA LEU A 108 11.24 4.29 -10.52
C LEU A 108 12.22 3.15 -10.25
N GLU A 109 12.53 2.90 -8.98
CA GLU A 109 13.33 1.74 -8.59
C GLU A 109 12.50 0.44 -8.73
N SER A 110 13.05 -0.57 -9.40
CA SER A 110 12.47 -1.92 -9.48
C SER A 110 13.31 -2.97 -8.75
N GLY A 111 14.38 -2.56 -8.06
CA GLY A 111 15.27 -3.46 -7.32
C GLY A 111 15.93 -4.47 -8.25
N SER A 112 15.76 -5.77 -7.98
CA SER A 112 16.31 -6.83 -8.81
C SER A 112 15.44 -7.20 -10.04
N TYR A 113 14.29 -6.55 -10.23
CA TYR A 113 13.39 -6.87 -11.34
C TYR A 113 13.81 -6.12 -12.60
N GLN A 114 14.25 -6.88 -13.61
CA GLN A 114 14.82 -6.37 -14.86
C GLN A 114 13.74 -6.14 -15.91
N ALA A 115 13.80 -4.98 -16.58
CA ALA A 115 12.88 -4.63 -17.65
C ALA A 115 12.93 -5.64 -18.80
N GLU A 116 14.16 -6.03 -19.20
CA GLU A 116 14.43 -6.95 -20.31
C GLU A 116 13.79 -8.32 -20.10
N TYR A 117 13.77 -8.82 -18.86
CA TYR A 117 13.12 -10.09 -18.55
C TYR A 117 11.59 -9.99 -18.67
N ILE A 118 11.00 -8.91 -18.15
CA ILE A 118 9.55 -8.67 -18.23
C ILE A 118 9.13 -8.45 -19.70
N GLU A 119 9.95 -7.75 -20.49
CA GLU A 119 9.76 -7.59 -21.93
C GLU A 119 9.86 -8.94 -22.66
N THR A 120 10.81 -9.79 -22.27
CA THR A 120 10.91 -11.16 -22.81
C THR A 120 9.65 -11.97 -22.51
N LEU A 121 9.13 -11.92 -21.28
CA LEU A 121 7.86 -12.56 -20.94
C LEU A 121 6.71 -11.99 -21.78
N TRP A 122 6.62 -10.66 -21.89
CA TRP A 122 5.60 -9.98 -22.68
C TRP A 122 5.59 -10.45 -24.13
N ASN A 123 6.75 -10.40 -24.79
CA ASN A 123 6.90 -10.81 -26.19
C ASN A 123 6.73 -12.32 -26.41
N THR A 124 6.99 -13.15 -25.39
CA THR A 124 6.78 -14.61 -25.47
C THR A 124 5.30 -14.96 -25.56
N TYR A 125 4.45 -14.25 -24.82
CA TYR A 125 3.03 -14.57 -24.71
C TYR A 125 2.12 -13.63 -25.52
N ASN A 126 2.60 -12.44 -25.90
CA ASN A 126 1.91 -11.57 -26.83
C ASN A 126 2.07 -12.12 -28.26
N THR A 127 1.07 -12.86 -28.73
CA THR A 127 1.08 -13.47 -30.05
C THR A 127 0.31 -12.66 -31.09
N ASN A 128 -0.14 -11.44 -30.76
CA ASN A 128 -0.97 -10.67 -31.67
C ASN A 128 -0.15 -9.80 -32.61
N GLU A 129 -0.36 -10.04 -33.90
CA GLU A 129 0.19 -9.25 -35.02
C GLU A 129 -0.73 -8.08 -35.40
N ASP A 130 -1.73 -7.75 -34.56
CA ASP A 130 -2.67 -6.66 -34.84
C ASP A 130 -2.00 -5.30 -34.64
N GLU A 131 -1.53 -4.73 -35.74
CA GLU A 131 -0.86 -3.42 -35.77
C GLU A 131 -1.71 -2.29 -35.16
N THR A 132 -3.04 -2.47 -35.07
CA THR A 132 -3.94 -1.43 -34.53
C THR A 132 -3.84 -1.27 -33.01
N CYS A 133 -3.28 -2.24 -32.29
CA CYS A 133 -3.14 -2.20 -30.83
C CYS A 133 -1.72 -1.85 -30.34
N ILE A 134 -0.75 -1.63 -31.23
CA ILE A 134 0.67 -1.47 -30.86
C ILE A 134 0.90 -0.41 -29.77
N GLN A 135 0.36 0.80 -29.95
CA GLN A 135 0.58 1.88 -28.97
C GLN A 135 -0.09 1.58 -27.62
N GLN A 136 -1.29 1.02 -27.65
CA GLN A 136 -2.04 0.68 -26.44
C GLN A 136 -1.36 -0.46 -25.67
N ASP A 137 -0.87 -1.47 -26.39
CA ASP A 137 -0.08 -2.57 -25.83
C ASP A 137 1.21 -2.07 -25.18
N GLN A 138 1.90 -1.14 -25.85
CA GLN A 138 3.09 -0.50 -25.28
C GLN A 138 2.76 0.28 -24.00
N ASP A 139 1.65 1.03 -23.99
CA ASP A 139 1.24 1.77 -22.79
C ASP A 139 0.86 0.83 -21.65
N ILE A 140 0.20 -0.29 -21.95
CA ILE A 140 -0.15 -1.33 -20.97
C ILE A 140 1.10 -2.03 -20.44
N PHE A 141 2.08 -2.30 -21.29
CA PHE A 141 3.38 -2.83 -20.86
C PHE A 141 4.07 -1.86 -19.88
N TYR A 142 4.07 -0.56 -20.17
CA TYR A 142 4.54 0.46 -19.22
C TYR A 142 3.72 0.49 -17.92
N GLY A 143 2.40 0.27 -18.00
CA GLY A 143 1.55 0.10 -16.82
C GLY A 143 1.94 -1.12 -15.97
N ILE A 144 2.35 -2.22 -16.59
CA ILE A 144 2.86 -3.42 -15.88
C ILE A 144 4.21 -3.13 -15.24
N LEU A 145 5.13 -2.44 -15.93
CA LEU A 145 6.39 -2.00 -15.32
C LEU A 145 6.15 -1.09 -14.11
N LEU A 146 5.16 -0.19 -14.20
CA LEU A 146 4.74 0.64 -13.08
C LEU A 146 4.25 -0.20 -11.91
N ILE A 147 3.39 -1.20 -12.15
CA ILE A 147 2.93 -2.15 -11.11
C ILE A 147 4.11 -2.87 -10.43
N VAL A 148 5.13 -3.29 -11.20
CA VAL A 148 6.33 -3.93 -10.66
C VAL A 148 7.12 -2.98 -9.75
N CYS A 149 7.27 -1.72 -10.14
CA CYS A 149 7.93 -0.70 -9.32
C CYS A 149 7.13 -0.38 -8.06
N ILE A 150 5.80 -0.27 -8.17
CA ILE A 150 4.91 -0.08 -7.02
C ILE A 150 5.01 -1.27 -6.06
N TYR A 151 5.04 -2.49 -6.57
CA TYR A 151 5.24 -3.68 -5.74
C TYR A 151 6.61 -3.69 -5.04
N HIS A 152 7.66 -3.29 -5.75
CA HIS A 152 8.98 -3.13 -5.16
C HIS A 152 8.96 -2.13 -4.00
N LYS A 153 8.42 -0.92 -4.24
CA LYS A 153 8.25 0.13 -3.23
C LYS A 153 7.34 -0.30 -2.08
N TYR A 154 6.28 -1.06 -2.36
CA TYR A 154 5.40 -1.66 -1.36
C TYR A 154 6.19 -2.56 -0.40
N LYS A 155 7.08 -3.42 -0.91
CA LYS A 155 7.91 -4.28 -0.04
C LYS A 155 8.87 -3.47 0.83
N GLN A 156 9.49 -2.43 0.27
CA GLN A 156 10.43 -1.58 1.00
C GLN A 156 9.72 -0.80 2.12
N THR A 157 8.50 -0.34 1.86
CA THR A 157 7.76 0.58 2.74
C THR A 157 6.63 -0.10 3.52
N CYS A 158 6.50 -1.42 3.43
CA CYS A 158 5.38 -2.18 4.00
C CYS A 158 3.99 -1.67 3.56
N GLY A 159 3.89 -1.10 2.36
CA GLY A 159 2.66 -0.52 1.81
C GLY A 159 2.28 0.87 2.33
N TYR A 160 3.23 1.56 2.99
CA TYR A 160 3.09 2.96 3.40
C TYR A 160 3.57 3.97 2.36
N PHE A 161 4.36 3.51 1.38
CA PHE A 161 4.99 4.36 0.38
C PHE A 161 5.77 5.50 1.07
N ASP A 162 5.70 6.71 0.55
CA ASP A 162 6.43 7.87 1.06
C ASP A 162 5.82 8.46 2.34
N PHE A 163 4.75 7.85 2.86
CA PHE A 163 3.95 8.36 3.97
C PHE A 163 4.09 7.56 5.27
N GLY A 164 5.11 6.69 5.39
CA GLY A 164 5.33 5.86 6.58
C GLY A 164 5.27 6.66 7.89
N ASP A 165 6.03 7.76 7.97
CA ASP A 165 6.10 8.58 9.19
C ASP A 165 4.77 9.28 9.53
N TYR A 166 3.90 9.50 8.53
CA TYR A 166 2.61 10.17 8.71
C TYR A 166 1.47 9.18 9.00
N ILE A 167 1.50 8.00 8.39
CA ILE A 167 0.44 6.99 8.44
C ILE A 167 0.64 6.02 9.62
N ALA A 168 1.89 5.77 10.01
CA ALA A 168 2.28 4.73 10.94
C ALA A 168 2.98 5.31 12.18
N ASP A 169 2.31 6.22 12.91
CA ASP A 169 2.79 6.66 14.23
C ASP A 169 3.05 5.43 15.11
N PRO A 170 4.31 5.17 15.54
CA PRO A 170 4.66 3.96 16.27
C PRO A 170 3.89 3.81 17.59
N VAL A 171 3.58 4.91 18.26
CA VAL A 171 2.81 4.95 19.51
C VAL A 171 1.36 4.58 19.24
N GLN A 172 0.77 5.13 18.17
CA GLN A 172 -0.60 4.82 17.77
C GLN A 172 -0.77 3.37 17.31
N LEU A 173 0.21 2.83 16.58
CA LEU A 173 0.26 1.43 16.19
C LEU A 173 0.36 0.50 17.40
N GLN A 174 1.26 0.80 18.34
CA GLN A 174 1.40 0.02 19.56
C GLN A 174 0.11 0.04 20.38
N TYR A 175 -0.51 1.22 20.52
CA TYR A 175 -1.81 1.33 21.18
C TYR A 175 -2.86 0.47 20.46
N THR A 176 -3.03 0.63 19.15
CA THR A 176 -4.10 -0.06 18.41
C THR A 176 -3.93 -1.58 18.42
N TYR A 177 -2.73 -2.10 18.12
CA TYR A 177 -2.54 -3.54 17.91
C TYR A 177 -2.14 -4.32 19.16
N SER A 178 -1.58 -3.66 20.17
CA SER A 178 -1.13 -4.33 21.41
C SER A 178 -2.00 -3.96 22.61
N VAL A 179 -2.22 -2.66 22.86
CA VAL A 179 -2.87 -2.20 24.10
C VAL A 179 -4.40 -2.29 24.03
N ARG A 180 -5.00 -1.77 22.95
CA ARG A 180 -6.44 -1.71 22.76
C ARG A 180 -7.12 -3.09 22.80
N PRO A 181 -6.64 -4.15 22.12
CA PRO A 181 -7.27 -5.47 22.23
C PRO A 181 -7.25 -6.01 23.66
N ASP A 182 -6.19 -5.76 24.44
CA ASP A 182 -6.13 -6.17 25.85
C ASP A 182 -7.12 -5.38 26.70
N MET A 183 -7.23 -4.06 26.48
CA MET A 183 -8.22 -3.22 27.16
C MET A 183 -9.65 -3.63 26.81
N LEU A 184 -9.95 -3.96 25.54
CA LEU A 184 -11.26 -4.46 25.11
C LEU A 184 -11.60 -5.79 25.77
N ARG A 185 -10.64 -6.73 25.85
CA ARG A 185 -10.83 -8.02 26.55
C ARG A 185 -11.09 -7.82 28.03
N LEU A 186 -10.38 -6.88 28.66
CA LEU A 186 -10.55 -6.54 30.06
C LEU A 186 -11.94 -5.93 30.32
N TYR A 187 -12.36 -4.97 29.48
CA TYR A 187 -13.71 -4.39 29.53
C TYR A 187 -14.80 -5.45 29.37
N LYS A 188 -14.65 -6.33 28.38
CA LYS A 188 -15.57 -7.46 28.15
C LYS A 188 -15.68 -8.34 29.39
N MET A 189 -14.55 -8.73 29.99
CA MET A 189 -14.53 -9.55 31.20
C MET A 189 -15.30 -8.90 32.36
N PHE A 190 -15.19 -7.58 32.54
CA PHE A 190 -15.87 -6.85 33.61
C PHE A 190 -17.37 -6.63 33.38
N HIS A 191 -17.81 -6.55 32.12
CA HIS A 191 -19.21 -6.30 31.77
C HIS A 191 -20.00 -7.58 31.44
N GLU A 192 -19.33 -8.72 31.29
CA GLU A 192 -19.97 -10.04 31.26
C GLU A 192 -20.63 -10.32 32.62
N LYS A 193 -21.97 -10.38 32.64
CA LYS A 193 -22.75 -10.72 33.85
C LYS A 193 -22.44 -12.16 34.31
N LYS A 194 -21.40 -12.35 35.13
CA LYS A 194 -21.12 -13.60 35.83
C LYS A 194 -21.49 -13.45 37.31
N LYS A 195 -22.29 -14.38 37.82
CA LYS A 195 -22.48 -14.54 39.27
C LYS A 195 -21.21 -15.18 39.83
N THR A 196 -20.26 -14.37 40.28
CA THR A 196 -19.08 -14.87 40.99
C THR A 196 -19.28 -14.75 42.50
N LYS A 197 -18.87 -15.79 43.23
CA LYS A 197 -18.94 -15.90 44.69
C LYS A 197 -17.75 -15.26 45.42
N HIS A 198 -16.77 -14.76 44.67
CA HIS A 198 -15.48 -14.30 45.17
C HIS A 198 -15.18 -12.92 44.58
N ASP A 199 -14.87 -11.96 45.45
CA ASP A 199 -14.56 -10.58 45.08
C ASP A 199 -13.06 -10.35 44.86
N THR A 200 -12.25 -11.40 44.80
CA THR A 200 -10.79 -11.33 44.71
C THR A 200 -10.29 -11.15 43.28
N VAL A 201 -9.26 -10.30 43.09
CA VAL A 201 -8.57 -10.09 41.81
C VAL A 201 -7.14 -10.63 41.91
N THR A 202 -6.76 -11.55 41.03
CA THR A 202 -5.39 -12.07 40.93
C THR A 202 -4.64 -11.35 39.82
N ILE A 203 -3.46 -10.80 40.13
CA ILE A 203 -2.54 -10.21 39.15
C ILE A 203 -1.27 -11.04 39.11
N GLU A 204 -0.87 -11.48 37.92
CA GLU A 204 0.38 -12.19 37.68
C GLU A 204 1.32 -11.35 36.81
N TYR A 205 2.55 -11.15 37.27
CA TYR A 205 3.59 -10.43 36.53
C TYR A 205 4.96 -11.01 36.86
N ASN A 206 5.81 -11.23 35.85
CA ASN A 206 7.16 -11.81 36.03
C ASN A 206 7.20 -13.09 36.89
N LYS A 207 6.21 -13.99 36.71
CA LYS A 207 6.03 -15.23 37.49
C LYS A 207 5.77 -15.01 38.99
N GLN A 208 5.49 -13.77 39.41
CA GLN A 208 5.00 -13.44 40.75
C GLN A 208 3.49 -13.22 40.69
N LYS A 209 2.79 -13.59 41.77
CA LYS A 209 1.34 -13.45 41.89
C LYS A 209 0.98 -12.66 43.14
N ILE A 210 0.00 -11.78 43.02
CA ILE A 210 -0.65 -11.10 44.14
C ILE A 210 -2.16 -11.30 44.03
N GLU A 211 -2.81 -11.47 45.18
CA GLU A 211 -4.27 -11.52 45.30
C GLU A 211 -4.74 -10.25 46.02
N LEU A 212 -5.67 -9.54 45.40
CA LEU A 212 -6.32 -8.36 45.94
C LEU A 212 -7.70 -8.77 46.45
N ALA A 213 -8.08 -8.36 47.66
CA ALA A 213 -9.39 -8.65 48.24
C ALA A 213 -10.54 -7.98 47.47
N ASN A 214 -10.26 -6.90 46.71
CA ASN A 214 -11.20 -6.08 45.94
C ASN A 214 -12.55 -5.82 46.64
N ASP A 215 -12.45 -5.53 47.94
CA ASP A 215 -13.56 -5.10 48.79
C ASP A 215 -14.30 -3.90 48.18
N ASP A 216 -15.63 -3.88 48.31
CA ASP A 216 -16.52 -2.87 47.70
C ASP A 216 -16.32 -2.66 46.19
N ASN A 217 -15.69 -3.61 45.50
CA ASN A 217 -15.30 -3.50 44.09
C ASN A 217 -14.38 -2.31 43.79
N TRP A 218 -13.52 -1.89 44.73
CA TRP A 218 -12.66 -0.71 44.55
C TRP A 218 -11.82 -0.78 43.27
N PHE A 219 -11.32 -1.96 42.89
CA PHE A 219 -10.48 -2.11 41.69
C PHE A 219 -11.30 -1.87 40.43
N LEU A 220 -12.51 -2.42 40.39
CA LEU A 220 -13.44 -2.23 39.27
C LEU A 220 -13.86 -0.75 39.16
N GLN A 221 -14.17 -0.10 40.28
CA GLN A 221 -14.51 1.32 40.31
C GLN A 221 -13.38 2.22 39.79
N MET A 222 -12.12 1.83 40.01
CA MET A 222 -10.95 2.58 39.55
C MET A 222 -10.62 2.33 38.07
N ILE A 223 -10.78 1.10 37.59
CA ILE A 223 -10.39 0.73 36.21
C ILE A 223 -11.46 1.03 35.17
N THR A 224 -12.75 0.99 35.54
CA THR A 224 -13.84 1.25 34.59
C THR A 224 -13.80 2.65 33.98
N PRO A 225 -13.64 3.76 34.74
CA PRO A 225 -13.51 5.10 34.15
C PRO A 225 -12.30 5.25 33.23
N TYR A 226 -11.22 4.53 33.52
CA TYR A 226 -10.04 4.48 32.64
C TYR A 226 -10.39 3.78 31.32
N LEU A 227 -11.00 2.60 31.38
CA LEU A 227 -11.43 1.88 30.18
C LEU A 227 -12.43 2.70 29.35
N ASP A 228 -13.42 3.34 29.97
CA ASP A 228 -14.41 4.18 29.28
C ASP A 228 -13.75 5.38 28.57
N LYS A 229 -12.79 6.03 29.24
CA LYS A 229 -12.04 7.15 28.66
C LYS A 229 -11.20 6.71 27.47
N TYR A 230 -10.51 5.58 27.56
CA TYR A 230 -9.51 5.18 26.56
C TYR A 230 -10.03 4.22 25.50
N LEU A 231 -11.15 3.52 25.69
CA LEU A 231 -11.78 2.70 24.67
C LEU A 231 -12.81 3.48 23.87
N GLY A 232 -13.58 4.35 24.54
CA GLY A 232 -14.67 5.13 23.94
C GLY A 232 -15.82 4.28 23.39
N VAL A 233 -15.97 3.07 23.93
CA VAL A 233 -17.03 2.12 23.60
C VAL A 233 -18.23 2.34 24.51
N SER A 234 -19.44 2.14 23.98
CA SER A 234 -20.70 2.41 24.68
C SER A 234 -21.42 1.15 25.16
N SER A 235 -20.99 -0.04 24.70
CA SER A 235 -21.67 -1.30 25.03
C SER A 235 -20.76 -2.53 24.92
N LEU A 236 -21.19 -3.62 25.55
CA LEU A 236 -20.53 -4.92 25.41
C LEU A 236 -20.59 -5.45 23.96
N GLU A 237 -21.71 -5.21 23.25
CA GLU A 237 -21.91 -5.63 21.86
C GLU A 237 -20.92 -4.93 20.91
N GLU A 238 -20.66 -3.64 21.12
CA GLU A 238 -19.65 -2.88 20.37
C GLU A 238 -18.25 -3.47 20.57
N VAL A 239 -17.90 -3.81 21.82
CA VAL A 239 -16.61 -4.43 22.16
C VAL A 239 -16.46 -5.81 21.53
N GLU A 240 -17.51 -6.62 21.56
CA GLU A 240 -17.50 -7.95 20.94
C GLU A 240 -17.35 -7.87 19.42
N THR A 241 -18.08 -6.96 18.80
CA THR A 241 -18.00 -6.71 17.35
C THR A 241 -16.61 -6.23 16.95
N GLU A 242 -16.02 -5.30 17.72
CA GLU A 242 -14.67 -4.79 17.44
C GLU A 242 -13.61 -5.89 17.61
N LEU A 243 -13.69 -6.68 18.68
CA LEU A 243 -12.78 -7.81 18.91
C LEU A 243 -12.88 -8.87 17.81
N GLU A 244 -14.08 -9.13 17.26
CA GLU A 244 -14.26 -10.11 16.19
C GLU A 244 -13.76 -9.58 14.83
N LYS A 245 -14.06 -8.32 14.52
CA LYS A 245 -13.76 -7.72 13.21
C LYS A 245 -12.32 -7.25 13.09
N ASP A 246 -11.85 -6.50 14.08
CA ASP A 246 -10.58 -5.76 14.00
C ASP A 246 -9.43 -6.54 14.68
N TYR A 247 -9.73 -7.43 15.63
CA TYR A 247 -8.74 -8.23 16.38
C TYR A 247 -9.05 -9.73 16.47
N PRO A 248 -9.34 -10.41 15.35
CA PRO A 248 -9.75 -11.81 15.37
C PRO A 248 -8.68 -12.69 16.05
N SER A 249 -9.11 -13.53 16.99
CA SER A 249 -8.23 -14.46 17.67
C SER A 249 -7.56 -15.42 16.68
N ILE A 250 -6.26 -15.65 16.87
CA ILE A 250 -5.34 -16.33 15.92
C ILE A 250 -5.87 -17.70 15.43
N GLY A 251 -6.78 -18.35 16.18
CA GLY A 251 -7.42 -19.62 15.81
C GLY A 251 -8.75 -19.55 15.05
N LYS A 252 -9.36 -18.37 14.86
CA LYS A 252 -10.62 -18.19 14.09
C LYS A 252 -10.39 -17.70 12.66
N ARG A 253 -9.16 -17.78 12.15
CA ARG A 253 -8.92 -17.62 10.71
C ARG A 253 -9.40 -18.89 9.99
N GLY A 254 -10.69 -18.90 9.62
CA GLY A 254 -11.03 -19.48 8.31
C GLY A 254 -10.07 -18.88 7.27
N ARG A 255 -9.57 -19.71 6.34
CA ARG A 255 -8.51 -19.43 5.35
C ARG A 255 -8.07 -17.95 5.39
N LYS A 256 -6.88 -17.66 5.92
CA LYS A 256 -6.18 -16.42 5.54
C LYS A 256 -6.45 -16.24 4.04
N ARG A 257 -6.93 -15.08 3.58
CA ARG A 257 -6.64 -14.70 2.19
C ARG A 257 -5.12 -14.81 2.12
N GLU A 258 -4.65 -15.90 1.53
CA GLU A 258 -3.24 -16.21 1.43
C GLU A 258 -2.69 -15.10 0.53
N ASN A 259 -2.16 -14.07 1.20
CA ASN A 259 -1.45 -12.95 0.61
C ASN A 259 -2.33 -11.90 -0.12
N ALA A 260 -2.89 -10.91 0.61
CA ALA A 260 -3.68 -9.82 0.01
C ALA A 260 -2.92 -9.00 -1.06
N ILE A 261 -1.60 -8.93 -0.95
CA ILE A 261 -0.77 -8.30 -1.99
C ILE A 261 -0.65 -9.18 -3.24
N LEU A 262 -0.66 -10.52 -3.13
CA LEU A 262 -0.76 -11.41 -4.29
C LEU A 262 -2.07 -11.17 -5.05
N ASP A 263 -3.20 -11.09 -4.34
CA ASP A 263 -4.50 -10.77 -4.96
C ASP A 263 -4.45 -9.41 -5.67
N THR A 264 -3.84 -8.40 -5.03
CA THR A 264 -3.70 -7.04 -5.57
C THR A 264 -2.86 -7.02 -6.85
N VAL A 265 -1.69 -7.64 -6.85
CA VAL A 265 -0.82 -7.70 -8.05
C VAL A 265 -1.50 -8.52 -9.16
N THR A 266 -2.07 -9.67 -8.81
CA THR A 266 -2.76 -10.55 -9.77
C THR A 266 -3.89 -9.83 -10.48
N LEU A 267 -4.78 -9.16 -9.74
CA LEU A 267 -5.89 -8.41 -10.33
C LEU A 267 -5.42 -7.20 -11.11
N SER A 268 -4.43 -6.46 -10.62
CA SER A 268 -3.90 -5.27 -11.31
C SER A 268 -3.35 -5.63 -12.70
N VAL A 269 -2.53 -6.67 -12.77
CA VAL A 269 -1.97 -7.16 -14.04
C VAL A 269 -3.08 -7.72 -14.92
N TYR A 270 -3.95 -8.58 -14.38
CA TYR A 270 -5.06 -9.15 -15.13
C TYR A 270 -5.95 -8.07 -15.76
N ASN A 271 -6.37 -7.07 -14.98
CA ASN A 271 -7.26 -6.03 -15.46
C ASN A 271 -6.60 -5.17 -16.55
N LEU A 272 -5.33 -4.78 -16.39
CA LEU A 272 -4.62 -4.06 -17.45
C LEU A 272 -4.51 -4.88 -18.74
N LEU A 273 -4.22 -6.18 -18.64
CA LEU A 273 -4.16 -7.06 -19.80
C LEU A 273 -5.50 -7.13 -20.55
N ARG A 274 -6.64 -6.87 -19.89
CA ARG A 274 -7.96 -6.81 -20.54
C ARG A 274 -8.11 -5.69 -21.55
N HIS A 275 -7.24 -4.68 -21.46
CA HIS A 275 -7.17 -3.60 -22.44
C HIS A 275 -6.11 -3.85 -23.51
N SER A 276 -5.28 -4.89 -23.39
CA SER A 276 -4.25 -5.17 -24.39
C SER A 276 -4.77 -6.12 -25.46
N SER A 277 -3.99 -6.28 -26.53
CA SER A 277 -4.25 -7.27 -27.55
C SER A 277 -4.30 -8.70 -26.97
N PHE A 278 -3.67 -8.99 -25.82
CA PHE A 278 -3.82 -10.29 -25.14
C PHE A 278 -5.28 -10.73 -24.95
N ALA A 279 -6.20 -9.77 -24.82
CA ALA A 279 -7.58 -10.04 -24.48
C ALA A 279 -8.46 -10.26 -25.72
N ILE A 280 -9.05 -11.44 -25.79
CA ILE A 280 -10.17 -11.69 -26.70
C ILE A 280 -11.44 -11.12 -26.06
N LYS A 281 -12.02 -10.07 -26.66
CA LYS A 281 -13.26 -9.43 -26.19
C LYS A 281 -14.37 -10.46 -25.96
N GLY A 282 -14.99 -10.40 -24.79
CA GLY A 282 -16.08 -11.29 -24.40
C GLY A 282 -15.66 -12.71 -23.94
N LYS A 283 -14.36 -13.03 -23.92
CA LYS A 283 -13.83 -14.28 -23.34
C LYS A 283 -13.09 -14.01 -22.03
N GLY A 284 -13.09 -15.00 -21.13
CA GLY A 284 -12.29 -14.98 -19.91
C GLY A 284 -10.78 -15.10 -20.18
N LEU A 285 -10.01 -15.26 -19.11
CA LEU A 285 -8.54 -15.37 -19.15
C LEU A 285 -8.06 -16.41 -20.17
N THR A 286 -7.29 -16.01 -21.17
CA THR A 286 -6.67 -16.90 -22.17
C THR A 286 -5.49 -17.66 -21.55
N ASP A 287 -5.01 -18.72 -22.20
CA ASP A 287 -3.83 -19.45 -21.69
C ASP A 287 -2.57 -18.57 -21.74
N ASN A 288 -2.41 -17.72 -22.77
CA ASN A 288 -1.28 -16.79 -22.87
C ASN A 288 -1.33 -15.70 -21.79
N GLU A 289 -2.49 -15.07 -21.56
CA GLU A 289 -2.68 -14.12 -20.44
C GLU A 289 -2.35 -14.81 -19.11
N GLY A 290 -2.85 -16.03 -18.91
CA GLY A 290 -2.63 -16.78 -17.69
C GLY A 290 -1.17 -17.16 -17.46
N ASN A 291 -0.47 -17.61 -18.50
CA ASN A 291 0.95 -17.96 -18.41
C ASN A 291 1.82 -16.72 -18.16
N PHE A 292 1.56 -15.61 -18.84
CA PHE A 292 2.26 -14.35 -18.56
C PHE A 292 2.10 -13.93 -17.10
N ILE A 293 0.87 -13.94 -16.56
CA ILE A 293 0.62 -13.59 -15.16
C ILE A 293 1.34 -14.55 -14.22
N LEU A 294 1.28 -15.87 -14.45
CA LEU A 294 1.94 -16.85 -13.60
C LEU A 294 3.46 -16.66 -13.56
N GLU A 295 4.10 -16.52 -14.72
CA GLU A 295 5.55 -16.34 -14.80
C GLU A 295 5.99 -15.00 -14.21
N LEU A 296 5.21 -13.93 -14.42
CA LEU A 296 5.47 -12.65 -13.76
C LEU A 296 5.36 -12.77 -12.23
N LEU A 297 4.31 -13.41 -11.72
CA LEU A 297 4.13 -13.57 -10.27
C LEU A 297 5.21 -14.46 -9.62
N LYS A 298 5.69 -15.49 -10.32
CA LYS A 298 6.87 -16.28 -9.89
C LYS A 298 8.12 -15.41 -9.87
N TYR A 299 8.35 -14.65 -10.93
CA TYR A 299 9.50 -13.74 -11.02
C TYR A 299 9.50 -12.68 -9.91
N LEU A 300 8.32 -12.18 -9.54
CA LEU A 300 8.16 -11.26 -8.41
C LEU A 300 8.35 -11.93 -7.04
N GLY A 301 8.45 -13.27 -6.97
CA GLY A 301 8.53 -14.04 -5.73
C GLY A 301 7.22 -14.09 -4.95
N LEU A 302 6.10 -13.85 -5.63
CA LEU A 302 4.75 -13.92 -5.06
C LEU A 302 4.18 -15.35 -5.08
N LEU A 303 4.75 -16.21 -5.94
CA LEU A 303 4.39 -17.62 -6.12
C LEU A 303 5.64 -18.50 -6.04
N ASP A 304 5.54 -19.64 -5.34
CA ASP A 304 6.60 -20.65 -5.31
C ASP A 304 6.75 -21.34 -6.68
N GLU A 305 7.96 -21.41 -7.23
CA GLU A 305 8.20 -21.96 -8.58
C GLU A 305 7.74 -23.43 -8.74
N ASP A 306 7.91 -24.24 -7.69
CA ASP A 306 7.66 -25.69 -7.72
C ASP A 306 6.25 -26.10 -7.27
N SER A 307 5.39 -25.15 -6.90
CA SER A 307 4.08 -25.49 -6.36
C SER A 307 3.14 -25.99 -7.46
N PRO A 308 2.58 -27.21 -7.36
CA PRO A 308 1.62 -27.73 -8.35
C PRO A 308 0.27 -26.99 -8.32
N LYS A 309 0.07 -26.05 -7.38
CA LYS A 309 -1.11 -25.18 -7.33
C LYS A 309 -0.96 -23.94 -8.21
N ASN A 310 0.25 -23.63 -8.68
CA ASN A 310 0.54 -22.44 -9.48
C ASN A 310 0.33 -22.74 -10.96
N ASP A 311 -0.90 -23.12 -11.30
CA ASP A 311 -1.35 -23.46 -12.65
C ASP A 311 -2.49 -22.55 -13.11
N ILE A 312 -2.76 -22.58 -14.42
CA ILE A 312 -3.75 -21.71 -15.07
C ILE A 312 -5.18 -21.97 -14.54
N LEU A 313 -5.54 -23.22 -14.22
CA LEU A 313 -6.88 -23.56 -13.71
C LEU A 313 -7.11 -22.93 -12.35
N ASN A 314 -6.11 -23.00 -11.47
CA ASN A 314 -6.13 -22.36 -10.17
C ASN A 314 -6.14 -20.83 -10.29
N LEU A 315 -5.30 -20.23 -11.15
CA LEU A 315 -5.32 -18.78 -11.41
C LEU A 315 -6.70 -18.30 -11.88
N ARG A 316 -7.31 -19.00 -12.85
CA ARG A 316 -8.68 -18.73 -13.32
C ARG A 316 -9.73 -18.86 -12.22
N ALA A 317 -9.58 -19.83 -11.33
CA ALA A 317 -10.48 -19.99 -10.19
C ALA A 317 -10.33 -18.83 -9.19
N THR A 318 -9.09 -18.42 -8.91
CA THR A 318 -8.77 -17.27 -8.05
C THR A 318 -9.36 -15.99 -8.60
N ILE A 319 -9.08 -15.64 -9.86
CA ILE A 319 -9.61 -14.41 -10.49
C ILE A 319 -11.15 -14.40 -10.48
N ARG A 320 -11.81 -15.50 -10.84
CA ARG A 320 -13.28 -15.60 -10.80
C ARG A 320 -13.83 -15.41 -9.39
N ASN A 321 -13.15 -15.95 -8.39
CA ASN A 321 -13.53 -15.81 -6.99
C ASN A 321 -13.40 -14.34 -6.54
N LEU A 322 -12.28 -13.70 -6.84
CA LEU A 322 -12.05 -12.29 -6.56
C LEU A 322 -13.09 -11.38 -7.23
N GLN A 323 -13.39 -11.63 -8.52
CA GLN A 323 -14.44 -10.91 -9.25
C GLN A 323 -15.83 -11.12 -8.64
N LYS A 324 -16.18 -12.36 -8.25
CA LYS A 324 -17.47 -12.68 -7.63
C LYS A 324 -17.70 -11.89 -6.33
N TYR A 325 -16.64 -11.63 -5.56
CA TYR A 325 -16.71 -10.86 -4.33
C TYR A 325 -16.34 -9.38 -4.54
N GLU A 326 -16.31 -8.91 -5.79
CA GLU A 326 -16.03 -7.52 -6.16
C GLU A 326 -14.75 -6.97 -5.50
N VAL A 327 -13.74 -7.83 -5.34
CA VAL A 327 -12.47 -7.44 -4.75
C VAL A 327 -11.76 -6.48 -5.69
N ARG A 328 -11.36 -5.32 -5.15
CA ARG A 328 -10.53 -4.34 -5.86
C ARG A 328 -9.09 -4.43 -5.37
N PRO A 329 -8.10 -4.23 -6.26
CA PRO A 329 -6.71 -4.08 -5.83
C PRO A 329 -6.58 -2.96 -4.80
N ASN A 330 -5.82 -3.22 -3.74
CA ASN A 330 -5.49 -2.20 -2.75
C ASN A 330 -4.04 -2.37 -2.31
N TRP A 331 -3.20 -1.41 -2.69
CA TRP A 331 -1.79 -1.38 -2.34
C TRP A 331 -1.52 -0.80 -0.95
N TRP A 332 -2.41 0.06 -0.44
CA TRP A 332 -2.17 0.74 0.82
C TRP A 332 -2.37 -0.20 2.00
N ASN A 333 -1.37 -0.25 2.86
CA ASN A 333 -1.45 -0.95 4.13
C ASN A 333 -1.76 0.05 5.27
N ILE A 334 -2.87 0.76 5.16
CA ILE A 334 -3.25 1.77 6.17
C ILE A 334 -3.63 1.04 7.46
N PRO A 335 -2.93 1.26 8.58
CA PRO A 335 -3.26 0.65 9.85
C PRO A 335 -4.62 1.12 10.31
N ILE A 336 -5.26 0.24 11.06
CA ILE A 336 -6.41 0.62 11.85
C ILE A 336 -5.88 1.59 12.91
N CYS A 337 -6.27 2.86 12.82
CA CYS A 337 -5.86 3.90 13.76
C CYS A 337 -7.03 4.25 14.68
N LYS A 338 -7.30 3.37 15.65
CA LYS A 338 -8.41 3.58 16.60
C LYS A 338 -7.98 4.57 17.67
N THR A 339 -8.80 5.60 17.87
CA THR A 339 -8.66 6.53 19.00
C THR A 339 -9.98 6.52 19.76
N SER A 340 -9.92 6.80 21.06
CA SER A 340 -11.14 7.00 21.83
C SER A 340 -11.69 8.41 21.61
N PRO A 341 -12.98 8.60 21.28
CA PRO A 341 -13.62 9.91 21.29
C PRO A 341 -13.56 10.60 22.66
N ASN A 342 -13.40 9.83 23.74
CA ASN A 342 -13.31 10.33 25.12
C ASN A 342 -11.87 10.64 25.55
N ASN A 343 -10.88 10.38 24.69
CA ASN A 343 -9.50 10.79 24.87
C ASN A 343 -9.17 11.81 23.79
N PRO A 344 -9.35 13.12 24.05
CA PRO A 344 -8.98 14.14 23.09
C PRO A 344 -7.46 14.06 22.93
N VAL A 345 -7.02 13.42 21.86
CA VAL A 345 -5.61 13.42 21.48
C VAL A 345 -5.34 14.80 20.87
N GLU A 346 -5.28 15.83 21.72
CA GLU A 346 -4.97 17.21 21.34
C GLU A 346 -3.54 17.38 20.80
N HIS A 347 -2.72 16.31 20.85
CA HIS A 347 -1.31 16.36 20.44
C HIS A 347 -0.97 15.53 19.20
N LEU A 348 -1.93 14.83 18.58
CA LEU A 348 -1.70 14.04 17.35
C LEU A 348 -2.54 14.50 16.14
N LYS A 349 -3.24 15.63 16.24
CA LYS A 349 -4.14 16.13 15.20
C LYS A 349 -3.80 17.55 14.73
N SER A 350 -2.54 17.84 14.41
CA SER A 350 -2.19 19.14 13.80
C SER A 350 -1.43 19.04 12.46
N TYR A 351 -1.47 17.90 11.78
CA TYR A 351 -0.88 17.76 10.44
C TYR A 351 -1.81 17.02 9.47
N TRP A 352 -3.05 17.50 9.39
CA TRP A 352 -3.93 17.27 8.24
C TRP A 352 -4.26 18.62 7.63
#